data_AF-A0A960PY87-F1
#
_entry.id   AF-A0A960PY87-F1
#
_cell.length_a   1.000
_cell.length_b   1.000
_cell.length_c   1.000
_cell.angle_alpha   90.00
_cell.angle_beta   90.00
_cell.angle_gamma   90.00
#
_symmetry.space_group_name_H-M   'P 1'
#
loop_
_entity.id
_entity.type
_entity.pdbx_description
1 polymer ?
#
loop_
_entity_poly.entity_id
_entity_poly.type
_entity_poly.pdbx_seq_one_letter_code
_entity_poly.pdbx_strand_id
1 'polypeptide(L)'
;MNHAVLKEKKRDGGYVDHPLNKSVVTLGRSKEADIVVNDSSVSRLHVRIENRNGTYLIIDNNSSNGTYVNKKKVSESPLADGDDIITGRVQFYFSHKAVEAHEEFMMGDTAETPRSQLAETIETPTIKPAAAMTDTPKIPQPMAPPPPSYQPPPPQAPTSYQAPPQAPPAYQPPPQAPAPPAPSMQPPQAPPPAPPQAPAMPPMPSFQSPPLPNFGGSAGADSAPASPIHRFLAFVIEIVIFMIAYAVIFVGAFFLPSWLLSILSLVLGLGSLAYFIVGWMKYGKTLGKHFLGIRIVEVEHPDKIGLDIKTVLMRWLGMIICALPLYLGFLTILFDPEGRGFHDKMAGTRVVKK
;
A
#
# COMPACT_ATOMS: atom_id res chain seq x y z
N MET A 1 29.59 -10.67 7.77
CA MET A 1 28.73 -11.60 7.00
C MET A 1 27.37 -10.91 6.85
N ASN A 2 26.83 -10.79 5.65
CA ASN A 2 25.55 -10.10 5.43
C ASN A 2 24.41 -11.05 5.81
N HIS A 3 23.65 -10.73 6.86
CA HIS A 3 22.53 -11.55 7.32
C HIS A 3 21.24 -11.05 6.67
N ALA A 4 20.99 -11.47 5.42
CA ALA A 4 19.70 -11.28 4.76
C ALA A 4 18.85 -12.54 4.89
N VAL A 5 17.57 -12.35 5.21
CA VAL A 5 16.60 -13.41 5.48
C VAL A 5 15.27 -13.05 4.85
N LEU A 6 14.63 -14.02 4.21
CA LEU A 6 13.26 -13.92 3.76
C LEU A 6 12.34 -14.65 4.75
N LYS A 7 11.44 -13.92 5.40
CA LYS A 7 10.55 -14.45 6.44
C LYS A 7 9.18 -14.79 5.86
N GLU A 8 8.90 -16.06 5.68
CA GLU A 8 7.60 -16.54 5.19
C GLU A 8 6.54 -16.49 6.29
N LYS A 9 5.42 -15.81 6.04
CA LYS A 9 4.29 -15.76 6.95
C LYS A 9 3.44 -17.03 6.84
N LYS A 10 3.29 -17.76 7.94
CA LYS A 10 2.45 -18.95 8.04
C LYS A 10 1.00 -18.59 8.43
N ARG A 11 0.07 -19.53 8.22
CA ARG A 11 -1.37 -19.31 8.44
C ARG A 11 -1.74 -19.12 9.92
N ASP A 12 -0.93 -19.65 10.81
CA ASP A 12 -1.03 -19.49 12.28
C ASP A 12 -0.52 -18.12 12.77
N GLY A 13 -0.01 -17.27 11.87
CA GLY A 13 0.56 -15.97 12.20
C GLY A 13 2.05 -16.01 12.54
N GLY A 14 2.68 -17.19 12.55
CA GLY A 14 4.11 -17.36 12.74
C GLY A 14 4.94 -17.03 11.49
N TYR A 15 6.26 -17.03 11.65
CA TYR A 15 7.22 -16.82 10.57
C TYR A 15 8.19 -17.99 10.45
N VAL A 16 8.56 -18.33 9.22
CA VAL A 16 9.69 -19.23 8.92
C VAL A 16 10.75 -18.45 8.17
N ASP A 17 11.96 -18.45 8.71
CA ASP A 17 13.09 -17.71 8.19
C ASP A 17 13.85 -18.53 7.15
N HIS A 18 14.03 -17.94 5.96
CA HIS A 18 14.80 -18.52 4.86
C HIS A 18 16.05 -17.66 4.60
N PRO A 19 17.25 -18.10 5.00
CA PRO A 19 18.47 -17.31 4.86
C PRO A 19 18.89 -17.19 3.39
N LEU A 20 19.28 -15.98 2.97
CA LEU A 20 19.76 -15.70 1.61
C LEU A 20 21.29 -15.79 1.55
N ASN A 21 21.80 -17.01 1.68
CA ASN A 21 23.23 -17.30 1.82
C ASN A 21 23.98 -17.53 0.50
N LYS A 22 23.29 -17.46 -0.65
CA LYS A 22 23.87 -17.61 -1.99
C LYS A 22 23.82 -16.28 -2.75
N SER A 23 24.67 -16.14 -3.77
CA SER A 23 24.62 -15.01 -4.70
C SER A 23 23.31 -14.96 -5.50
N VAL A 24 22.71 -16.13 -5.76
CA VAL A 24 21.39 -16.26 -6.35
C VAL A 24 20.61 -17.29 -5.54
N VAL A 25 19.41 -16.92 -5.10
CA VAL A 25 18.47 -17.79 -4.38
C VAL A 25 17.16 -17.82 -5.14
N THR A 26 16.65 -19.00 -5.42
CA THR A 26 15.38 -19.21 -6.14
C THR A 26 14.25 -19.55 -5.17
N LEU A 27 13.04 -19.08 -5.46
CA LEU A 27 11.84 -19.38 -4.68
C LEU A 27 10.72 -19.85 -5.61
N GLY A 28 10.07 -20.94 -5.23
CA GLY A 28 8.97 -21.50 -6.00
C GLY A 28 8.39 -22.77 -5.39
N ARG A 29 7.37 -23.35 -6.02
CA ARG A 29 6.75 -24.60 -5.55
C ARG A 29 7.52 -25.87 -5.96
N SER A 30 8.46 -25.77 -6.89
CA SER A 30 9.27 -26.92 -7.32
C SER A 30 10.25 -27.30 -6.21
N LYS A 31 10.58 -28.58 -6.10
CA LYS A 31 11.67 -29.06 -5.23
C LYS A 31 13.06 -28.61 -5.72
N GLU A 32 13.13 -28.09 -6.94
CA GLU A 32 14.35 -27.52 -7.54
C GLU A 32 14.63 -26.08 -7.07
N ALA A 33 13.66 -25.41 -6.44
CA ALA A 33 13.87 -24.08 -5.87
C ALA A 33 14.65 -24.17 -4.55
N ASP A 34 15.49 -23.18 -4.26
CA ASP A 34 16.21 -23.11 -2.98
C ASP A 34 15.24 -22.91 -1.80
N ILE A 35 14.23 -22.06 -1.98
CA ILE A 35 13.13 -21.83 -1.05
C ILE A 35 11.87 -22.48 -1.64
N VAL A 36 11.50 -23.63 -1.09
CA VAL A 36 10.35 -24.41 -1.54
C VAL A 36 9.08 -23.96 -0.81
N VAL A 37 8.09 -23.51 -1.59
CA VAL A 37 6.80 -23.02 -1.07
C VAL A 37 5.68 -23.96 -1.47
N ASN A 38 5.02 -24.57 -0.50
CA ASN A 38 3.94 -25.53 -0.75
C ASN A 38 2.59 -24.84 -0.97
N ASP A 39 2.45 -24.05 -2.05
CA ASP A 39 1.19 -23.45 -2.47
C ASP A 39 1.01 -23.51 -3.99
N SER A 40 -0.19 -23.92 -4.43
CA SER A 40 -0.52 -24.05 -5.85
C SER A 40 -0.55 -22.73 -6.61
N SER A 41 -0.70 -21.60 -5.92
CA SER A 41 -0.64 -20.25 -6.51
C SER A 41 0.79 -19.79 -6.81
N VAL A 42 1.80 -20.53 -6.39
CA VAL A 42 3.21 -20.21 -6.66
C VAL A 42 3.69 -21.01 -7.88
N SER A 43 4.34 -20.37 -8.84
CA SER A 43 4.98 -21.04 -9.99
C SER A 43 6.13 -21.97 -9.55
N ARG A 44 6.52 -22.91 -10.40
CA ARG A 44 7.61 -23.89 -10.11
C ARG A 44 8.91 -23.20 -9.70
N LEU A 45 9.33 -22.21 -10.49
CA LEU A 45 10.38 -21.24 -10.17
C LEU A 45 9.72 -19.86 -10.33
N HIS A 46 9.27 -19.26 -9.22
CA HIS A 46 8.44 -18.05 -9.23
C HIS A 46 9.30 -16.79 -9.29
N VAL A 47 10.30 -16.72 -8.43
CA VAL A 47 11.26 -15.61 -8.38
C VAL A 47 12.67 -16.12 -8.20
N ARG A 48 13.64 -15.29 -8.57
CA ARG A 48 15.00 -15.40 -8.08
C ARG A 48 15.41 -14.09 -7.40
N ILE A 49 16.20 -14.20 -6.36
CA ILE A 49 16.77 -13.08 -5.62
C ILE A 49 18.27 -13.12 -5.86
N GLU A 50 18.81 -12.06 -6.45
CA GLU A 50 20.24 -11.89 -6.73
C GLU A 50 20.85 -10.93 -5.71
N ASN A 51 21.96 -11.32 -5.08
CA ASN A 51 22.79 -10.43 -4.27
C ASN A 51 23.88 -9.83 -5.16
N ARG A 52 23.74 -8.55 -5.50
CA ARG A 52 24.73 -7.77 -6.26
C ARG A 52 25.43 -6.81 -5.31
N ASN A 53 26.61 -7.22 -4.83
CA ASN A 53 27.48 -6.40 -3.96
C ASN A 53 26.78 -5.86 -2.71
N GLY A 54 25.94 -6.66 -2.05
CA GLY A 54 25.21 -6.28 -0.84
C GLY A 54 23.83 -5.68 -1.09
N THR A 55 23.47 -5.41 -2.35
CA THR A 55 22.10 -5.07 -2.74
C THR A 55 21.37 -6.32 -3.21
N TYR A 56 20.21 -6.62 -2.61
CA TYR A 56 19.38 -7.74 -3.02
C TYR A 56 18.35 -7.28 -4.06
N LEU A 57 18.20 -8.04 -5.14
CA LEU A 57 17.33 -7.74 -6.27
C LEU A 57 16.41 -8.93 -6.51
N ILE A 58 15.10 -8.72 -6.38
CA ILE A 58 14.10 -9.75 -6.70
C ILE A 58 13.67 -9.63 -8.16
N ILE A 59 13.64 -10.76 -8.85
CA ILE A 59 13.29 -10.86 -10.28
C ILE A 59 12.17 -11.90 -10.42
N ASP A 60 11.04 -11.50 -10.98
CA ASP A 60 9.93 -12.40 -11.34
C ASP A 60 10.32 -13.26 -12.53
N ASN A 61 10.16 -14.57 -12.40
CA ASN A 61 10.53 -15.53 -13.44
C ASN A 61 9.31 -15.90 -14.31
N ASN A 62 8.65 -14.87 -14.84
CA ASN A 62 7.42 -14.96 -15.62
C ASN A 62 6.35 -15.82 -14.93
N SER A 63 6.10 -15.52 -13.65
CA SER A 63 5.20 -16.30 -12.81
C SER A 63 3.73 -16.12 -13.23
N SER A 64 2.90 -17.13 -13.00
CA SER A 64 1.50 -17.09 -13.46
C SER A 64 0.67 -16.03 -12.75
N ASN A 65 0.94 -15.81 -11.45
CA ASN A 65 0.20 -14.85 -10.63
C ASN A 65 0.95 -13.53 -10.42
N GLY A 66 2.22 -13.46 -10.85
CA GLY A 66 3.07 -12.29 -10.63
C GLY A 66 3.66 -12.22 -9.23
N THR A 67 4.75 -11.47 -9.14
CA THR A 67 5.41 -11.07 -7.89
C THR A 67 5.06 -9.64 -7.55
N TYR A 68 4.79 -9.38 -6.28
CA TYR A 68 4.50 -8.06 -5.76
C TYR A 68 5.46 -7.71 -4.65
N VAL A 69 6.06 -6.51 -4.70
CA VAL A 69 6.83 -5.93 -3.61
C VAL A 69 6.09 -4.70 -3.14
N ASN A 70 5.81 -4.59 -1.84
CA ASN A 70 4.99 -3.54 -1.23
C ASN A 70 3.67 -3.30 -2.00
N LYS A 71 3.00 -4.41 -2.35
CA LYS A 71 1.73 -4.47 -3.12
C LYS A 71 1.80 -3.96 -4.57
N LYS A 72 3.00 -3.66 -5.10
CA LYS A 72 3.21 -3.30 -6.51
C LYS A 72 3.70 -4.52 -7.28
N LYS A 73 3.05 -4.87 -8.39
CA LYS A 73 3.54 -5.94 -9.29
C LYS A 73 4.87 -5.51 -9.90
N VAL A 74 5.88 -6.37 -9.84
CA VAL A 74 7.23 -6.10 -10.34
C VAL A 74 7.71 -7.24 -11.23
N SER A 75 8.43 -6.90 -12.28
CA SER A 75 9.28 -7.86 -13.02
C SER A 75 10.67 -7.96 -12.39
N GLU A 76 11.17 -6.85 -11.86
CA GLU A 76 12.45 -6.72 -11.17
C GLU A 76 12.36 -5.55 -10.17
N SER A 77 12.92 -5.71 -8.97
CA SER A 77 12.94 -4.65 -7.95
C SER A 77 14.08 -4.86 -6.95
N PRO A 78 14.79 -3.80 -6.51
CA PRO A 78 15.64 -3.91 -5.33
C PRO A 78 14.80 -4.20 -4.09
N LEU A 79 15.38 -4.91 -3.12
CA LEU A 79 14.79 -5.22 -1.82
C LEU A 79 15.46 -4.40 -0.73
N ALA A 80 14.65 -3.71 0.07
CA ALA A 80 15.05 -3.01 1.28
C ALA A 80 14.56 -3.75 2.53
N ASP A 81 15.28 -3.63 3.64
CA ASP A 81 14.87 -4.21 4.93
C ASP A 81 13.44 -3.77 5.28
N GLY A 82 12.59 -4.74 5.62
CA GLY A 82 11.17 -4.55 5.93
C GLY A 82 10.22 -4.73 4.74
N ASP A 83 10.70 -4.91 3.52
CA ASP A 83 9.84 -5.04 2.34
C ASP A 83 8.88 -6.23 2.41
N ASP A 84 7.61 -5.98 2.07
CA ASP A 84 6.55 -6.98 1.98
C ASP A 84 6.52 -7.58 0.56
N ILE A 85 6.73 -8.88 0.44
CA ILE A 85 6.80 -9.59 -0.82
C ILE A 85 5.66 -10.59 -0.91
N ILE A 86 4.86 -10.53 -1.97
CA ILE A 86 3.78 -11.47 -2.23
C ILE A 86 4.08 -12.23 -3.53
N THR A 87 4.12 -13.56 -3.43
CA THR A 87 4.23 -14.47 -4.57
C THR A 87 2.99 -15.37 -4.60
N GLY A 88 2.11 -15.19 -5.58
CA GLY A 88 0.79 -15.85 -5.56
C GLY A 88 -0.04 -15.38 -4.36
N ARG A 89 -0.34 -16.29 -3.43
CA ARG A 89 -1.05 -15.99 -2.16
C ARG A 89 -0.17 -16.02 -0.91
N VAL A 90 1.12 -16.27 -1.08
CA VAL A 90 2.07 -16.41 0.04
C VAL A 90 2.79 -15.08 0.26
N GLN A 91 2.89 -14.68 1.53
CA GLN A 91 3.48 -13.42 1.95
C GLN A 91 4.82 -13.66 2.64
N PHE A 92 5.80 -12.83 2.32
CA PHE A 92 7.14 -12.83 2.87
C PHE A 92 7.54 -11.43 3.31
N TYR A 93 8.42 -11.33 4.31
CA TYR A 93 9.09 -10.09 4.66
C TYR A 93 10.58 -10.23 4.44
N PHE A 94 11.19 -9.29 3.73
CA PHE A 94 12.63 -9.24 3.60
C PHE A 94 13.23 -8.55 4.83
N SER A 95 14.26 -9.15 5.41
CA SER A 95 15.04 -8.51 6.46
C SER A 95 16.53 -8.58 6.15
N HIS A 96 17.23 -7.46 6.26
CA HIS A 96 18.65 -7.30 6.05
C HIS A 96 19.23 -6.41 7.15
N LYS A 97 20.03 -7.02 8.04
CA LYS A 97 20.87 -6.24 8.95
C LYS A 97 22.12 -5.80 8.20
N ALA A 98 22.16 -4.55 7.76
CA ALA A 98 23.39 -3.93 7.33
C ALA A 98 24.32 -3.90 8.55
N VAL A 99 25.39 -4.70 8.53
CA VAL A 99 26.50 -4.49 9.44
C VAL A 99 27.21 -3.26 8.88
N GLU A 100 27.06 -2.11 9.53
CA GLU A 100 27.86 -0.94 9.20
C GLU A 100 29.33 -1.33 9.30
N ALA A 101 30.00 -1.34 8.14
CA ALA A 101 31.44 -1.57 8.07
C ALA A 101 32.13 -0.33 8.65
N HIS A 102 32.34 -0.36 9.97
CA HIS A 102 33.21 0.58 10.64
C HIS A 102 34.66 0.17 10.34
N GLU A 103 35.18 0.62 9.20
CA GLU A 103 36.62 0.72 8.99
C GLU A 103 37.01 2.18 9.19
N GLU A 104 37.42 2.51 10.41
CA GLU A 104 38.62 3.32 10.54
C GLU A 104 39.55 2.70 11.57
N PHE A 105 40.79 2.61 11.14
CA PHE A 105 41.90 1.84 11.63
C PHE A 105 42.73 2.71 12.59
N MET A 106 43.12 2.13 13.73
CA MET A 106 44.34 2.40 14.51
C MET A 106 44.73 3.87 14.81
N MET A 107 44.37 4.34 16.01
CA MET A 107 45.30 4.90 17.01
C MET A 107 44.74 4.43 18.36
N GLY A 108 45.36 3.56 19.15
CA GLY A 108 46.73 3.64 19.60
C GLY A 108 46.84 4.64 20.74
N ASP A 109 46.27 4.34 21.92
CA ASP A 109 46.98 4.51 23.18
C ASP A 109 46.27 3.86 24.39
N THR A 110 47.08 3.72 25.41
CA THR A 110 47.17 2.81 26.56
C THR A 110 46.15 2.93 27.70
N ALA A 111 46.14 1.85 28.51
CA ALA A 111 45.79 1.76 29.94
C ALA A 111 44.30 1.94 30.32
N GLU A 112 43.67 1.20 31.23
CA GLU A 112 44.07 0.25 32.27
C GLU A 112 42.77 -0.43 32.76
N THR A 113 42.82 -1.70 33.16
CA THR A 113 41.84 -2.29 34.09
C THR A 113 42.39 -2.08 35.51
N PRO A 114 41.58 -1.90 36.57
CA PRO A 114 41.12 -3.09 37.28
C PRO A 114 39.74 -3.01 37.98
N ARG A 115 39.17 -4.22 38.12
CA ARG A 115 38.20 -4.75 39.11
C ARG A 115 37.90 -3.89 40.36
N SER A 116 36.62 -3.85 40.75
CA SER A 116 36.16 -4.19 42.11
C SER A 116 34.62 -4.21 42.26
N GLN A 117 34.07 -5.41 42.54
CA GLN A 117 33.05 -5.79 43.55
C GLN A 117 31.80 -4.88 43.72
N LEU A 118 30.57 -5.42 43.73
CA LEU A 118 29.98 -6.12 44.88
C LEU A 118 28.73 -6.95 44.50
N ALA A 119 28.68 -8.18 45.03
CA ALA A 119 27.56 -9.03 45.48
C ALA A 119 26.18 -8.86 44.82
N GLU A 120 25.65 -9.84 44.07
CA GLU A 120 25.08 -11.11 44.55
C GLU A 120 24.10 -10.95 45.72
N THR A 121 22.80 -10.94 45.42
CA THR A 121 21.76 -11.43 46.33
C THR A 121 20.59 -11.94 45.48
N ILE A 122 20.46 -13.26 45.50
CA ILE A 122 19.32 -14.03 45.01
C ILE A 122 18.26 -13.95 46.11
N GLU A 123 17.07 -13.45 45.81
CA GLU A 123 15.89 -13.67 46.66
C GLU A 123 14.77 -14.40 45.88
N THR A 124 14.38 -15.50 46.49
CA THR A 124 13.42 -16.53 46.12
C THR A 124 11.98 -16.01 46.23
N PRO A 125 11.03 -16.45 45.38
CA PRO A 125 9.61 -16.18 45.63
C PRO A 125 9.12 -17.08 46.77
N THR A 126 8.69 -16.45 47.86
CA THR A 126 8.07 -17.11 49.02
C THR A 126 6.64 -17.53 48.67
N ILE A 127 6.39 -18.84 48.72
CA ILE A 127 5.07 -19.45 48.78
C ILE A 127 4.52 -19.31 50.20
N LYS A 128 3.25 -18.90 50.34
CA LYS A 128 2.45 -19.05 51.58
C LYS A 128 1.12 -19.76 51.28
N PRO A 129 0.52 -20.43 52.29
CA PRO A 129 -0.02 -21.77 52.12
C PRO A 129 -1.55 -21.85 52.11
N ALA A 130 -2.02 -23.04 51.72
CA ALA A 130 -3.40 -23.50 51.67
C ALA A 130 -4.09 -23.61 53.05
N ALA A 131 -5.36 -23.21 53.08
CA ALA A 131 -6.46 -23.66 53.94
C ALA A 131 -7.73 -22.93 53.44
N ALA A 132 -8.95 -23.46 53.35
CA ALA A 132 -9.52 -24.73 53.74
C ALA A 132 -10.76 -25.00 52.86
N MET A 133 -11.16 -26.27 52.80
CA MET A 133 -12.32 -26.82 52.11
C MET A 133 -13.63 -26.35 52.75
N THR A 134 -14.61 -25.97 51.92
CA THR A 134 -16.04 -26.13 52.23
C THR A 134 -16.77 -26.49 50.94
N ASP A 135 -17.01 -27.78 50.75
CA ASP A 135 -17.91 -28.34 49.75
C ASP A 135 -19.36 -28.17 50.22
N THR A 136 -20.18 -27.51 49.40
CA THR A 136 -21.65 -27.58 49.49
C THR A 136 -22.18 -27.98 48.11
N PRO A 137 -22.95 -29.08 47.97
CA PRO A 137 -23.42 -29.54 46.66
C PRO A 137 -24.51 -28.63 46.10
N LYS A 138 -24.32 -28.13 44.87
CA LYS A 138 -25.35 -27.39 44.12
C LYS A 138 -26.18 -28.38 43.31
N ILE A 139 -27.47 -28.49 43.64
CA ILE A 139 -28.48 -29.27 42.94
C ILE A 139 -28.58 -28.78 41.48
N PRO A 140 -28.51 -29.66 40.45
CA PRO A 140 -28.72 -29.25 39.06
C PRO A 140 -30.18 -28.84 38.81
N GLN A 141 -30.38 -27.69 38.16
CA GLN A 141 -31.69 -27.29 37.65
C GLN A 141 -32.11 -28.22 36.48
N PRO A 142 -33.41 -28.53 36.31
CA PRO A 142 -33.88 -29.34 35.18
C PRO A 142 -33.61 -28.63 33.85
N MET A 143 -32.99 -29.35 32.91
CA MET A 143 -32.85 -28.92 31.51
C MET A 143 -34.24 -28.67 30.90
N ALA A 144 -34.42 -27.49 30.30
CA ALA A 144 -35.55 -27.24 29.42
C ALA A 144 -35.48 -28.21 28.21
N PRO A 145 -36.63 -28.69 27.69
CA PRO A 145 -36.62 -29.55 26.50
C PRO A 145 -36.08 -28.79 25.28
N PRO A 146 -35.39 -29.48 24.35
CA PRO A 146 -34.93 -28.86 23.11
C PRO A 146 -36.14 -28.37 22.29
N PRO A 147 -36.02 -27.24 21.57
CA PRO A 147 -37.07 -26.82 20.65
C PRO A 147 -37.26 -27.88 19.56
N PRO A 148 -38.48 -28.05 19.02
CA PRO A 148 -38.73 -28.99 17.94
C PRO A 148 -37.83 -28.67 16.75
N SER A 149 -37.23 -29.71 16.18
CA SER A 149 -36.45 -29.64 14.95
C SER A 149 -37.27 -28.99 13.84
N TYR A 150 -36.86 -27.80 13.42
CA TYR A 150 -37.45 -27.08 12.30
C TYR A 150 -37.20 -27.87 11.00
N GLN A 151 -38.24 -28.51 10.48
CA GLN A 151 -38.27 -28.98 9.10
C GLN A 151 -38.78 -27.83 8.23
N PRO A 152 -37.97 -27.25 7.33
CA PRO A 152 -38.51 -26.32 6.34
C PRO A 152 -39.56 -27.06 5.48
N PRO A 153 -40.64 -26.38 5.06
CA PRO A 153 -41.60 -26.98 4.15
C PRO A 153 -40.90 -27.38 2.83
N PRO A 154 -41.37 -28.44 2.15
CA PRO A 154 -40.84 -28.82 0.85
C PRO A 154 -40.97 -27.64 -0.13
N PRO A 155 -39.99 -27.43 -1.03
CA PRO A 155 -40.06 -26.37 -2.03
C PRO A 155 -41.37 -26.50 -2.81
N GLN A 156 -42.20 -25.47 -2.79
CA GLN A 156 -43.32 -25.39 -3.73
C GLN A 156 -42.71 -25.29 -5.13
N ALA A 157 -43.10 -26.22 -6.01
CA ALA A 157 -42.74 -26.14 -7.41
C ALA A 157 -43.23 -24.80 -7.97
N PRO A 158 -42.40 -24.06 -8.73
CA PRO A 158 -42.84 -22.82 -9.36
C PRO A 158 -44.00 -23.12 -10.29
N THR A 159 -45.16 -22.55 -9.98
CA THR A 159 -46.28 -22.47 -10.91
C THR A 159 -45.83 -21.62 -12.08
N SER A 160 -45.91 -22.17 -13.29
CA SER A 160 -45.46 -21.64 -14.59
C SER A 160 -43.98 -21.89 -14.96
N TYR A 161 -43.74 -23.04 -15.60
CA TYR A 161 -42.72 -23.11 -16.64
C TYR A 161 -43.22 -22.29 -17.83
N GLN A 162 -42.77 -21.04 -17.97
CA GLN A 162 -42.76 -20.42 -19.30
C GLN A 162 -41.68 -21.13 -20.13
N ALA A 163 -42.07 -21.63 -21.29
CA ALA A 163 -41.13 -22.20 -22.25
C ALA A 163 -39.97 -21.22 -22.52
N PRO A 164 -38.73 -21.69 -22.72
CA PRO A 164 -37.63 -20.83 -23.09
C PRO A 164 -37.99 -19.98 -24.32
N PRO A 165 -37.62 -18.69 -24.36
CA PRO A 165 -37.69 -17.92 -25.60
C PRO A 165 -36.94 -18.69 -26.69
N GLN A 166 -37.54 -18.80 -27.88
CA GLN A 166 -36.91 -19.43 -29.03
C GLN A 166 -35.52 -18.81 -29.27
N ALA A 167 -34.56 -19.66 -29.64
CA ALA A 167 -33.20 -19.23 -29.94
C ALA A 167 -33.23 -18.07 -30.95
N PRO A 168 -32.44 -17.00 -30.74
CA PRO A 168 -32.33 -15.94 -31.73
C PRO A 168 -31.84 -16.53 -33.06
N PRO A 169 -32.25 -15.96 -34.21
CA PRO A 169 -31.77 -16.41 -35.51
C PRO A 169 -30.24 -16.41 -35.55
N ALA A 170 -29.67 -17.39 -36.24
CA ALA A 170 -28.23 -17.52 -36.40
C ALA A 170 -27.64 -16.20 -36.91
N TYR A 171 -26.61 -15.71 -36.22
CA TYR A 171 -25.88 -14.51 -36.58
C TYR A 171 -25.35 -14.65 -38.02
N GLN A 172 -25.88 -13.87 -38.95
CA GLN A 172 -25.28 -13.68 -40.26
C GLN A 172 -24.25 -12.55 -40.15
N PRO A 173 -22.95 -12.80 -40.35
CA PRO A 173 -21.98 -11.73 -40.39
C PRO A 173 -22.32 -10.78 -41.56
N PRO A 174 -22.13 -9.46 -41.39
CA PRO A 174 -22.35 -8.51 -42.47
C PRO A 174 -21.42 -8.84 -43.66
N PRO A 175 -21.84 -8.54 -44.90
CA PRO A 175 -21.02 -8.76 -46.08
C PRO A 175 -19.66 -8.08 -45.93
N GLN A 176 -18.58 -8.83 -46.18
CA GLN A 176 -17.21 -8.31 -46.12
C GLN A 176 -17.08 -7.12 -47.06
N ALA A 177 -16.62 -5.99 -46.51
CA ALA A 177 -16.23 -4.85 -47.33
C ALA A 177 -15.12 -5.27 -48.30
N PRO A 178 -15.14 -4.80 -49.55
CA PRO A 178 -14.09 -5.12 -50.52
C PRO A 178 -12.73 -4.71 -49.98
N ALA A 179 -11.75 -5.61 -50.14
CA ALA A 179 -10.39 -5.39 -49.68
C ALA A 179 -9.83 -4.08 -50.28
N PRO A 180 -9.12 -3.25 -49.49
CA PRO A 180 -8.45 -2.08 -50.02
C PRO A 180 -7.42 -2.51 -51.08
N PRO A 181 -7.20 -1.69 -52.14
CA PRO A 181 -6.22 -2.00 -53.16
C PRO A 181 -4.83 -2.14 -52.53
N ALA A 182 -4.06 -3.11 -53.04
CA ALA A 182 -2.70 -3.36 -52.59
C ALA A 182 -1.86 -2.08 -52.70
N PRO A 183 -1.07 -1.72 -51.67
CA PRO A 183 -0.18 -0.58 -51.75
C PRO A 183 0.83 -0.80 -52.88
N SER A 184 0.92 0.17 -53.79
CA SER A 184 1.91 0.20 -54.86
C SER A 184 3.31 0.10 -54.26
N MET A 185 4.00 -1.00 -54.54
CA MET A 185 5.40 -1.20 -54.14
C MET A 185 6.25 -0.12 -54.79
N GLN A 186 6.64 0.87 -54.00
CA GLN A 186 7.61 1.87 -54.40
C GLN A 186 9.00 1.22 -54.39
N PRO A 187 9.85 1.43 -55.41
CA PRO A 187 11.19 0.85 -55.44
C PRO A 187 11.99 1.26 -54.21
N PRO A 188 12.87 0.40 -53.67
CA PRO A 188 13.67 0.72 -52.49
C PRO A 188 14.52 1.96 -52.75
N GLN A 189 14.30 3.00 -51.94
CA GLN A 189 15.16 4.17 -51.91
C GLN A 189 16.54 3.77 -51.39
N ALA A 190 17.60 4.34 -51.99
CA ALA A 190 18.97 4.10 -51.57
C ALA A 190 19.15 4.49 -50.09
N PRO A 191 19.96 3.73 -49.30
CA PRO A 191 20.18 4.04 -47.90
C PRO A 191 20.81 5.43 -47.75
N PRO A 192 20.41 6.23 -46.75
CA PRO A 192 21.03 7.51 -46.49
C PRO A 192 22.53 7.34 -46.12
N PRO A 193 23.37 8.33 -46.43
CA PRO A 193 24.79 8.28 -46.08
C PRO A 193 24.99 8.17 -44.56
N ALA A 194 26.04 7.46 -44.15
CA ALA A 194 26.37 7.25 -42.74
C ALA A 194 26.56 8.59 -42.00
N PRO A 195 26.08 8.71 -40.75
CA PRO A 195 26.27 9.91 -39.96
C PRO A 195 27.77 10.14 -39.67
N PRO A 196 28.22 11.41 -39.60
CA PRO A 196 29.60 11.72 -39.24
C PRO A 196 29.93 11.19 -37.84
N GLN A 197 31.16 10.68 -37.68
CA GLN A 197 31.66 10.15 -36.41
C GLN A 197 31.58 11.21 -35.32
N ALA A 198 30.99 10.86 -34.17
CA ALA A 198 30.85 11.75 -33.03
C ALA A 198 32.24 12.15 -32.47
N PRO A 199 32.45 13.42 -32.07
CA PRO A 199 33.68 13.83 -31.44
C PRO A 199 33.88 13.12 -30.08
N ALA A 200 35.15 12.89 -29.72
CA ALA A 200 35.53 12.21 -28.48
C ALA A 200 34.94 12.92 -27.24
N MET A 201 34.35 12.14 -26.33
CA MET A 201 33.73 12.64 -25.11
C MET A 201 34.78 13.25 -24.16
N PRO A 202 34.47 14.37 -23.46
CA PRO A 202 35.31 14.87 -22.38
C PRO A 202 35.29 13.91 -21.17
N PRO A 203 36.32 13.93 -20.28
CA PRO A 203 36.36 13.08 -19.10
C PRO A 203 35.18 13.37 -18.17
N MET A 204 34.59 12.31 -17.60
CA MET A 204 33.42 12.42 -16.73
C MET A 204 33.74 13.19 -15.44
N PRO A 205 32.84 14.07 -14.97
CA PRO A 205 32.99 14.71 -13.67
C PRO A 205 32.88 13.67 -12.54
N SER A 206 33.66 13.86 -11.48
CA SER A 206 33.63 13.05 -10.27
C SER A 206 32.25 13.09 -9.62
N PHE A 207 31.59 11.93 -9.53
CA PHE A 207 30.35 11.78 -8.77
C PHE A 207 30.64 11.99 -7.28
N GLN A 208 30.31 13.16 -6.75
CA GLN A 208 30.10 13.32 -5.32
C GLN A 208 28.88 12.48 -4.93
N SER A 209 29.03 11.65 -3.90
CA SER A 209 27.92 10.87 -3.35
C SER A 209 26.79 11.81 -2.93
N PRO A 210 25.52 11.48 -3.23
CA PRO A 210 24.39 12.28 -2.77
C PRO A 210 24.38 12.32 -1.24
N PRO A 211 23.99 13.46 -0.62
CA PRO A 211 23.88 13.54 0.84
C PRO A 211 22.83 12.55 1.36
N LEU A 212 23.06 12.03 2.56
CA LEU A 212 22.20 11.05 3.25
C LEU A 212 20.71 11.45 3.27
N PRO A 213 19.77 10.47 3.21
CA PRO A 213 18.33 10.75 3.26
C PRO A 213 17.95 11.44 4.57
N ASN A 214 17.36 12.63 4.44
CA ASN A 214 16.76 13.36 5.55
C ASN A 214 15.50 12.62 6.04
N PHE A 215 15.54 12.03 7.24
CA PHE A 215 14.40 11.35 7.89
C PHE A 215 13.34 12.34 8.45
N GLY A 216 13.02 13.36 7.65
CA GLY A 216 11.94 14.31 7.86
C GLY A 216 11.17 14.47 6.54
N GLY A 217 10.70 13.35 5.98
CA GLY A 217 10.34 13.22 4.56
C GLY A 217 9.53 14.38 3.97
N SER A 218 10.23 15.28 3.27
CA SER A 218 9.72 15.88 2.06
C SER A 218 9.72 14.79 0.99
N ALA A 219 8.54 14.35 0.57
CA ALA A 219 8.35 13.66 -0.69
C ALA A 219 8.88 14.58 -1.78
N GLY A 220 10.12 14.35 -2.19
CA GLY A 220 10.78 15.10 -3.24
C GLY A 220 10.07 14.94 -4.57
N ALA A 221 10.61 15.64 -5.57
CA ALA A 221 10.15 15.64 -6.96
C ALA A 221 9.91 14.24 -7.56
N ASP A 222 10.50 13.18 -6.99
CA ASP A 222 10.46 11.80 -7.51
C ASP A 222 9.35 10.91 -6.91
N SER A 223 8.51 11.46 -6.03
CA SER A 223 7.43 10.70 -5.40
C SER A 223 6.32 10.31 -6.39
N ALA A 224 6.02 9.01 -6.44
CA ALA A 224 5.06 8.45 -7.40
C ALA A 224 3.64 9.00 -7.19
N PRO A 225 2.87 9.25 -8.27
CA PRO A 225 1.52 9.76 -8.16
C PRO A 225 0.61 8.77 -7.41
N ALA A 226 -0.22 9.29 -6.52
CA ALA A 226 -1.19 8.50 -5.80
C ALA A 226 -2.29 8.01 -6.75
N SER A 227 -2.58 6.71 -6.72
CA SER A 227 -3.59 6.13 -7.62
C SER A 227 -4.99 6.67 -7.31
N PRO A 228 -5.91 6.65 -8.30
CA PRO A 228 -7.29 7.12 -8.11
C PRO A 228 -8.00 6.44 -6.93
N ILE A 229 -7.71 5.16 -6.70
CA ILE A 229 -8.28 4.37 -5.60
C ILE A 229 -7.85 4.92 -4.24
N HIS A 230 -6.58 5.30 -4.04
CA HIS A 230 -6.14 5.88 -2.76
C HIS A 230 -6.85 7.21 -2.48
N ARG A 231 -7.07 8.01 -3.53
CA ARG A 231 -7.79 9.29 -3.43
C ARG A 231 -9.27 9.06 -3.09
N PHE A 232 -9.91 8.10 -3.74
CA PHE A 232 -11.29 7.71 -3.45
C PHE A 232 -11.45 7.16 -2.03
N LEU A 233 -10.59 6.24 -1.60
CA LEU A 233 -10.60 5.72 -0.23
C LEU A 233 -10.37 6.81 0.80
N ALA A 234 -9.45 7.75 0.54
CA ALA A 234 -9.25 8.89 1.42
C ALA A 234 -10.54 9.69 1.57
N PHE A 235 -11.23 9.96 0.46
CA PHE A 235 -12.51 10.67 0.46
C PHE A 235 -13.60 9.93 1.23
N VAL A 236 -13.71 8.60 1.05
CA VAL A 236 -14.66 7.76 1.81
C VAL A 236 -14.37 7.82 3.31
N ILE A 237 -13.09 7.73 3.71
CA ILE A 237 -12.71 7.85 5.12
C ILE A 237 -13.13 9.20 5.71
N GLU A 238 -12.90 10.31 4.99
CA GLU A 238 -13.37 11.63 5.45
C GLU A 238 -14.90 11.67 5.56
N ILE A 239 -15.64 11.16 4.57
CA ILE A 239 -17.10 11.09 4.63
C ILE A 239 -17.55 10.33 5.87
N VAL A 240 -16.96 9.17 6.16
CA VAL A 240 -17.34 8.36 7.32
C VAL A 240 -17.07 9.09 8.63
N ILE A 241 -15.92 9.76 8.76
CA ILE A 241 -15.59 10.55 9.95
C ILE A 241 -16.65 11.64 10.19
N PHE A 242 -16.99 12.41 9.15
CA PHE A 242 -17.99 13.46 9.28
C PHE A 242 -19.39 12.89 9.48
N MET A 243 -19.75 11.80 8.80
CA MET A 243 -21.04 11.12 8.98
C MET A 243 -21.23 10.71 10.45
N ILE A 244 -20.22 10.12 11.08
CA ILE A 244 -20.27 9.75 12.50
C ILE A 244 -20.44 10.99 13.38
N ALA A 245 -19.67 12.05 13.13
CA ALA A 245 -19.78 13.30 13.90
C ALA A 245 -21.18 13.92 13.79
N TYR A 246 -21.75 13.96 12.59
CA TYR A 246 -23.12 14.45 12.37
C TYR A 246 -24.19 13.50 12.90
N ALA A 247 -23.96 12.18 12.88
CA ALA A 247 -24.86 11.20 13.48
C ALA A 247 -24.98 11.40 15.01
N VAL A 248 -23.88 11.76 15.69
CA VAL A 248 -23.92 12.11 17.12
C VAL A 248 -24.80 13.35 17.37
N ILE A 249 -24.67 14.39 16.54
CA ILE A 249 -25.55 15.57 16.64
C ILE A 249 -27.01 15.20 16.36
N PHE A 250 -27.25 14.36 15.36
CA PHE A 250 -28.58 13.88 15.01
C PHE A 250 -29.24 13.10 16.15
N VAL A 251 -28.50 12.19 16.80
CA VAL A 251 -28.99 11.49 18.00
C VAL A 251 -29.21 12.46 19.15
N GLY A 252 -28.31 13.43 19.34
CA GLY A 252 -28.47 14.50 20.32
C GLY A 252 -29.75 15.32 20.14
N ALA A 253 -30.30 15.38 18.91
CA ALA A 253 -31.53 16.12 18.62
C ALA A 253 -32.78 15.59 19.33
N PHE A 254 -32.76 14.35 19.80
CA PHE A 254 -33.84 13.76 20.59
C PHE A 254 -33.78 14.14 22.08
N PHE A 255 -32.66 14.70 22.55
CA PHE A 255 -32.39 14.89 23.99
C PHE A 255 -31.94 16.29 24.37
N LEU A 256 -31.43 17.08 23.43
CA LEU A 256 -30.84 18.39 23.69
C LEU A 256 -31.74 19.53 23.18
N PRO A 257 -31.72 20.71 23.83
CA PRO A 257 -32.46 21.86 23.35
C PRO A 257 -31.91 22.36 22.01
N SER A 258 -32.78 22.87 21.15
CA SER A 258 -32.44 23.26 19.77
C SER A 258 -31.34 24.31 19.67
N TRP A 259 -31.30 25.28 20.58
CA TRP A 259 -30.24 26.30 20.61
C TRP A 259 -28.85 25.69 20.83
N LEU A 260 -28.75 24.64 21.67
CA LEU A 260 -27.49 23.96 21.93
C LEU A 260 -27.07 23.15 20.70
N LEU A 261 -28.01 22.47 20.03
CA LEU A 261 -27.73 21.78 18.77
C LEU A 261 -27.23 22.73 17.68
N SER A 262 -27.80 23.94 17.60
CA SER A 262 -27.33 24.97 16.67
C SER A 262 -25.89 25.39 16.96
N ILE A 263 -25.54 25.59 18.24
CA ILE A 263 -24.16 25.89 18.65
C ILE A 263 -23.22 24.72 18.31
N LEU A 264 -23.59 23.49 18.67
CA LEU A 264 -22.79 22.30 18.38
C LEU A 264 -22.59 22.10 16.87
N SER A 265 -23.63 22.33 16.08
CA SER A 265 -23.56 22.24 14.61
C SER A 265 -22.68 23.32 14.01
N LEU A 266 -22.74 24.56 14.52
CA LEU A 266 -21.87 25.65 14.11
C LEU A 266 -20.41 25.37 14.47
N VAL A 267 -20.15 24.92 15.70
CA VAL A 267 -18.80 24.54 16.17
C VAL A 267 -18.25 23.40 15.33
N LEU A 268 -19.05 22.36 15.04
CA LEU A 268 -18.63 21.26 14.17
C LEU A 268 -18.33 21.77 12.76
N GLY A 269 -19.17 22.63 12.18
CA GLY A 269 -18.96 23.19 10.84
C GLY A 269 -17.68 24.04 10.74
N LEU A 270 -17.47 24.96 11.67
CA LEU A 270 -16.27 25.80 11.74
C LEU A 270 -15.01 24.96 12.03
N GLY A 271 -15.12 24.00 12.95
CA GLY A 271 -14.04 23.07 13.28
C GLY A 271 -13.66 22.19 12.09
N SER A 272 -14.64 21.75 11.30
CA SER A 272 -14.40 20.98 10.06
C SER A 272 -13.64 21.81 9.03
N LEU A 273 -14.04 23.07 8.83
CA LEU A 273 -13.35 23.99 7.93
C LEU A 273 -11.90 24.24 8.39
N ALA A 274 -11.71 24.53 9.68
CA ALA A 274 -10.40 24.71 10.28
C ALA A 274 -9.52 23.45 10.14
N TYR A 275 -10.09 22.26 10.33
CA TYR A 275 -9.41 20.99 10.16
C TYR A 275 -8.85 20.82 8.73
N PHE A 276 -9.63 21.10 7.69
CA PHE A 276 -9.15 21.01 6.31
C PHE A 276 -8.08 22.06 6.00
N ILE A 277 -8.31 23.31 6.40
CA ILE A 277 -7.37 24.42 6.15
C ILE A 277 -6.04 24.14 6.84
N VAL A 278 -6.05 23.83 8.15
CA VAL A 278 -4.84 23.57 8.92
C VAL A 278 -4.15 22.30 8.42
N GLY A 279 -4.91 21.24 8.13
CA GLY A 279 -4.37 19.98 7.62
C GLY A 279 -3.62 20.16 6.29
N TRP A 280 -4.20 20.91 5.37
CA TRP A 280 -3.56 21.23 4.09
C TRP A 280 -2.40 22.21 4.25
N MET A 281 -2.58 23.30 4.99
CA MET A 281 -1.55 24.32 5.14
C MET A 281 -0.31 23.82 5.89
N LYS A 282 -0.48 23.03 6.96
CA LYS A 282 0.66 22.55 7.77
C LYS A 282 1.25 21.23 7.29
N TYR A 283 0.43 20.34 6.73
CA TYR A 283 0.84 18.96 6.50
C TYR A 283 0.60 18.47 5.07
N GLY A 284 -0.08 19.25 4.23
CA GLY A 284 -0.47 18.84 2.88
C GLY A 284 -1.42 17.64 2.88
N LYS A 285 -2.08 17.32 4.00
CA LYS A 285 -2.88 16.09 4.13
C LYS A 285 -4.02 16.25 5.12
N THR A 286 -5.05 15.45 4.90
CA THR A 286 -6.17 15.24 5.83
C THR A 286 -5.98 13.91 6.55
N LEU A 287 -6.76 13.60 7.57
CA LEU A 287 -6.61 12.38 8.36
C LEU A 287 -6.73 11.11 7.51
N GLY A 288 -7.71 11.04 6.60
CA GLY A 288 -7.85 9.92 5.67
C GLY A 288 -6.66 9.78 4.72
N LYS A 289 -6.10 10.89 4.27
CA LYS A 289 -4.87 10.90 3.44
C LYS A 289 -3.65 10.44 4.25
N HIS A 290 -3.58 10.86 5.52
CA HIS A 290 -2.54 10.44 6.43
C HIS A 290 -2.54 8.92 6.66
N PHE A 291 -3.72 8.33 6.91
CA PHE A 291 -3.89 6.89 7.05
C PHE A 291 -3.48 6.10 5.81
N LEU A 292 -3.73 6.66 4.62
CA LEU A 292 -3.39 6.01 3.35
C LEU A 292 -1.97 6.33 2.86
N GLY A 293 -1.17 7.05 3.64
CA GLY A 293 0.20 7.40 3.29
C GLY A 293 0.28 8.27 2.03
N ILE A 294 -0.71 9.12 1.77
CA ILE A 294 -0.72 10.05 0.64
C ILE A 294 -0.72 11.49 1.14
N ARG A 295 -0.14 12.39 0.35
CA ARG A 295 -0.13 13.83 0.65
C ARG A 295 -0.18 14.66 -0.62
N ILE A 296 -0.61 15.89 -0.47
CA ILE A 296 -0.65 16.90 -1.52
C ILE A 296 0.65 17.70 -1.43
N VAL A 297 1.31 17.89 -2.57
CA VAL A 297 2.51 18.70 -2.72
C VAL A 297 2.28 19.74 -3.81
N GLU A 298 2.96 20.89 -3.69
CA GLU A 298 3.03 21.89 -4.75
C GLU A 298 3.94 21.39 -5.87
N VAL A 299 3.59 21.67 -7.13
CA VAL A 299 4.39 21.25 -8.29
C VAL A 299 5.67 22.07 -8.39
N GLU A 300 5.60 23.37 -8.09
CA GLU A 300 6.75 24.29 -8.14
C GLU A 300 7.70 24.11 -6.96
N HIS A 301 7.18 23.73 -5.79
CA HIS A 301 7.94 23.58 -4.55
C HIS A 301 7.65 22.23 -3.87
N PRO A 302 8.07 21.10 -4.47
CA PRO A 302 7.74 19.76 -3.99
C PRO A 302 8.30 19.45 -2.60
N ASP A 303 9.42 20.08 -2.24
CA ASP A 303 10.08 19.87 -0.95
C ASP A 303 9.38 20.57 0.21
N LYS A 304 8.52 21.56 -0.09
CA LYS A 304 7.76 22.30 0.90
C LYS A 304 6.73 21.40 1.56
N ILE A 305 6.72 21.41 2.89
CA ILE A 305 5.69 20.72 3.68
C ILE A 305 4.51 21.67 3.85
N GLY A 306 3.34 21.21 3.45
CA GLY A 306 2.13 22.03 3.49
C GLY A 306 1.89 22.81 2.21
N LEU A 307 0.82 23.60 2.21
CA LEU A 307 0.35 24.36 1.05
C LEU A 307 0.16 25.83 1.42
N ASP A 308 0.41 26.73 0.47
CA ASP A 308 0.05 28.13 0.66
C ASP A 308 -1.45 28.34 0.73
N ILE A 309 -1.85 29.43 1.39
CA ILE A 309 -3.27 29.78 1.49
C ILE A 309 -3.90 29.98 0.11
N LYS A 310 -3.17 30.58 -0.83
CA LYS A 310 -3.60 30.74 -2.23
C LYS A 310 -3.84 29.37 -2.88
N THR A 311 -2.90 28.45 -2.71
CA THR A 311 -2.97 27.07 -3.22
C THR A 311 -4.19 26.34 -2.66
N VAL A 312 -4.41 26.44 -1.35
CA VAL A 312 -5.56 25.85 -0.66
C VAL A 312 -6.89 26.40 -1.19
N LEU A 313 -7.00 27.72 -1.34
CA LEU A 313 -8.20 28.38 -1.86
C LEU A 313 -8.51 27.98 -3.30
N MET A 314 -7.50 27.99 -4.18
CA MET A 314 -7.67 27.56 -5.58
C MET A 314 -8.07 26.10 -5.67
N ARG A 315 -7.50 25.25 -4.81
CA ARG A 315 -7.87 23.84 -4.75
C ARG A 315 -9.32 23.67 -4.29
N TRP A 316 -9.75 24.41 -3.27
CA TRP A 316 -11.11 24.35 -2.76
C TRP A 316 -12.13 24.79 -3.82
N LEU A 317 -11.87 25.91 -4.51
CA LEU A 317 -12.69 26.39 -5.62
C LEU A 317 -12.75 25.35 -6.75
N GLY A 318 -11.60 24.77 -7.12
CA GLY A 318 -11.52 23.71 -8.12
C GLY A 318 -12.34 22.47 -7.74
N MET A 319 -12.38 22.10 -6.45
CA MET A 319 -13.20 20.98 -5.98
C MET A 319 -14.69 21.26 -6.11
N ILE A 320 -15.14 22.48 -5.83
CA ILE A 320 -16.55 22.88 -6.02
C ILE A 320 -16.93 22.72 -7.50
N ILE A 321 -16.11 23.26 -8.40
CA ILE A 321 -16.33 23.15 -9.86
C ILE A 321 -16.37 21.68 -10.29
N CYS A 322 -15.49 20.84 -9.75
CA CYS A 322 -15.49 19.40 -10.06
C CYS A 322 -16.73 18.68 -9.52
N ALA A 323 -17.29 19.13 -8.40
CA ALA A 323 -18.43 18.52 -7.72
C ALA A 323 -19.78 18.89 -8.37
N LEU A 324 -19.93 20.12 -8.87
CA LEU A 324 -21.17 20.63 -9.50
C LEU A 324 -21.77 19.69 -10.56
N PRO A 325 -21.01 19.15 -11.54
CA PRO A 325 -21.53 18.19 -12.50
C PRO A 325 -21.56 16.77 -11.90
N LEU A 326 -22.14 16.60 -10.71
CA LEU A 326 -22.24 15.31 -9.99
C LEU A 326 -20.89 14.58 -9.87
N TYR A 327 -19.85 15.30 -9.44
CA TYR A 327 -18.49 14.79 -9.29
C TYR A 327 -17.81 14.29 -10.58
N LEU A 328 -18.42 14.45 -11.77
CA LEU A 328 -17.82 14.04 -13.04
C LEU A 328 -16.47 14.73 -13.30
N GLY A 329 -16.26 15.94 -12.78
CA GLY A 329 -14.98 16.65 -12.89
C GLY A 329 -13.81 15.92 -12.23
N PHE A 330 -14.06 15.03 -11.27
CA PHE A 330 -13.01 14.21 -10.65
C PHE A 330 -12.56 13.04 -11.54
N LEU A 331 -13.34 12.65 -12.56
CA LEU A 331 -12.93 11.60 -13.51
C LEU A 331 -11.69 12.00 -14.32
N THR A 332 -11.39 13.30 -14.41
CA THR A 332 -10.16 13.81 -15.04
C THR A 332 -8.87 13.22 -14.45
N ILE A 333 -8.92 12.77 -13.18
CA ILE A 333 -7.81 12.07 -12.52
C ILE A 333 -7.41 10.78 -13.26
N LEU A 334 -8.38 10.07 -13.86
CA LEU A 334 -8.16 8.78 -14.52
C LEU A 334 -7.36 8.91 -15.82
N PHE A 335 -7.36 10.10 -16.42
CA PHE A 335 -6.77 10.36 -17.73
C PHE A 335 -5.46 11.14 -17.65
N ASP A 336 -5.06 11.58 -16.45
CA ASP A 336 -3.84 12.34 -16.24
C ASP A 336 -2.70 11.41 -15.77
N PRO A 337 -1.54 11.38 -16.46
CA PRO A 337 -0.43 10.48 -16.11
C PRO A 337 0.21 10.82 -14.75
N GLU A 338 0.10 12.06 -14.28
CA GLU A 338 0.50 12.47 -12.92
C GLU A 338 -0.64 12.29 -11.90
N GLY A 339 -1.76 11.71 -12.32
CA GLY A 339 -2.97 11.53 -11.52
C GLY A 339 -3.62 12.85 -11.10
N ARG A 340 -3.37 13.97 -11.79
CA ARG A 340 -3.93 15.27 -11.42
C ARG A 340 -5.36 15.43 -11.91
N GLY A 341 -6.27 15.69 -10.98
CA GLY A 341 -7.62 16.15 -11.31
C GLY A 341 -7.63 17.60 -11.75
N PHE A 342 -8.75 18.07 -12.30
CA PHE A 342 -8.91 19.47 -12.67
C PHE A 342 -8.61 20.44 -11.50
N HIS A 343 -9.06 20.10 -10.28
CA HIS A 343 -8.77 20.87 -9.07
C HIS A 343 -7.28 20.86 -8.66
N ASP A 344 -6.54 19.80 -9.00
CA ASP A 344 -5.09 19.74 -8.79
C ASP A 344 -4.37 20.70 -9.75
N LYS A 345 -4.77 20.67 -11.03
CA LYS A 345 -4.21 21.52 -12.10
C LYS A 345 -4.44 22.99 -11.83
N MET A 346 -5.66 23.35 -11.42
CA MET A 346 -6.02 24.73 -11.06
C MET A 346 -5.19 25.26 -9.89
N ALA A 347 -4.84 24.40 -8.94
CA ALA A 347 -4.08 24.76 -7.77
C ALA A 347 -2.56 24.59 -7.94
N GLY A 348 -2.06 24.08 -9.07
CA GLY A 348 -0.63 23.79 -9.23
C GLY A 348 -0.13 22.71 -8.25
N THR A 349 -0.95 21.72 -7.95
CA THR A 349 -0.66 20.68 -6.95
C THR A 349 -0.74 19.28 -7.55
N ARG A 350 -0.19 18.29 -6.84
CA ARG A 350 -0.37 16.87 -7.15
C ARG A 350 -0.41 16.06 -5.87
N VAL A 351 -1.07 14.90 -5.91
CA VAL A 351 -1.09 13.98 -4.76
C VAL A 351 -0.10 12.86 -5.01
N VAL A 352 0.82 12.69 -4.07
CA VAL A 352 1.92 11.74 -4.13
C VAL A 352 1.81 10.74 -2.99
N LYS A 353 2.33 9.54 -3.21
CA LYS A 353 2.55 8.59 -2.11
C LYS A 353 3.77 9.04 -1.31
N LYS A 354 3.67 8.90 0.02
CA LYS A 354 4.74 9.19 0.96
C LYS A 354 5.81 8.11 0.90
#